data_AF-A0A1Y2W3F7-F1
#
_entry.id   AF-A0A1Y2W3F7-F1
#
_cell.length_a   1.000
_cell.length_b   1.000
_cell.length_c   1.000
_cell.angle_alpha   90.00
_cell.angle_beta   90.00
_cell.angle_gamma   90.00
#
_symmetry.space_group_name_H-M   'P 1'
#
loop_
_entity.id
_entity.type
_entity.pdbx_description
1 polymer ?
#
loop_
_entity_poly.entity_id
_entity_poly.type
_entity_poly.pdbx_seq_one_letter_code
_entity_poly.pdbx_strand_id
1 'polypeptide(L)'
;MASYLDQKQVTARVVTIGGAVNTVYLRSRPSTHDVDFFLGNATSPQHNVIHEAARYANKQTRGALGAEWFNNSTQLFMPPHVQQDLANAAFQQNVVIYNKVGRGGGLVVYGAPWSYALCGKFNRLCESSPRPYDLADAVVYLHEHLRRAGQQTVSVHLICRWCQQYHKQVTNEVIQQVDEAYYRAYGHRPIDWRSQT
;
A
#
# COMPACT_ATOMS: atom_id res chain seq x y z
N MET A 1 -3.84 5.14 -19.29
CA MET A 1 -3.77 6.22 -18.27
C MET A 1 -2.62 7.17 -18.51
N ALA A 2 -1.35 6.75 -18.39
CA ALA A 2 -0.19 7.65 -18.49
C ALA A 2 -0.16 8.53 -19.76
N SER A 3 -0.45 7.96 -20.93
CA SER A 3 -0.51 8.75 -22.17
C SER A 3 -1.62 9.81 -22.18
N TYR A 4 -2.75 9.55 -21.51
CA TYR A 4 -3.83 10.54 -21.36
C TYR A 4 -3.39 11.69 -20.46
N LEU A 5 -2.72 11.37 -19.35
CA LEU A 5 -2.16 12.36 -18.43
C LEU A 5 -1.08 13.23 -19.10
N ASP A 6 -0.23 12.63 -19.94
CA ASP A 6 0.75 13.34 -20.76
C ASP A 6 0.09 14.33 -21.74
N GLN A 7 -0.98 13.90 -22.43
CA GLN A 7 -1.78 14.77 -23.31
C GLN A 7 -2.44 15.94 -22.57
N LYS A 8 -2.78 15.74 -21.30
CA LYS A 8 -3.34 16.78 -20.43
C LYS A 8 -2.28 17.64 -19.74
N GLN A 9 -1.00 17.37 -20.00
CA GLN A 9 0.14 18.04 -19.37
C GLN A 9 0.10 17.96 -17.82
N VAL A 10 -0.35 16.83 -17.29
CA VAL A 10 -0.45 16.57 -15.85
C VAL A 10 0.43 15.38 -15.49
N THR A 11 1.32 15.56 -14.52
CA THR A 11 1.98 14.43 -13.84
C THR A 11 1.22 14.11 -12.57
N ALA A 12 0.58 12.93 -12.54
CA ALA A 12 -0.06 12.41 -11.36
C ALA A 12 0.89 11.50 -10.58
N ARG A 13 1.05 11.77 -9.28
CA ARG A 13 1.80 10.93 -8.35
C ARG A 13 0.84 10.34 -7.34
N VAL A 14 0.58 9.04 -7.45
CA VAL A 14 -0.30 8.32 -6.55
C VAL A 14 0.47 7.34 -5.69
N VAL A 15 -0.13 6.99 -4.56
CA VAL A 15 0.32 5.89 -3.72
C VAL A 15 -0.70 4.77 -3.80
N THR A 16 -0.24 3.56 -4.07
CA THR A 16 -1.05 2.34 -4.11
C THR A 16 -0.68 1.41 -2.95
N ILE A 17 -1.64 0.60 -2.54
CA ILE A 17 -1.50 -0.38 -1.45
C ILE A 17 -2.15 -1.69 -1.87
N GLY A 18 -1.74 -2.79 -1.23
CA GLY A 18 -2.44 -4.07 -1.36
C GLY A 18 -2.16 -4.74 -2.70
N GLY A 19 -3.22 -5.21 -3.36
CA GLY A 19 -3.14 -6.16 -4.46
C GLY A 19 -2.22 -5.76 -5.61
N ALA A 20 -2.21 -4.47 -5.98
CA ALA A 20 -1.32 -3.95 -7.02
C ALA A 20 0.16 -4.07 -6.62
N VAL A 21 0.51 -3.75 -5.38
CA VAL A 21 1.87 -3.91 -4.84
C VAL A 21 2.26 -5.40 -4.79
N ASN A 22 1.36 -6.25 -4.30
CA ASN A 22 1.58 -7.69 -4.21
C ASN A 22 1.76 -8.37 -5.56
N THR A 23 1.06 -7.90 -6.60
CA THR A 23 1.09 -8.51 -7.93
C THR A 23 2.26 -7.99 -8.76
N VAL A 24 2.43 -6.67 -8.84
CA VAL A 24 3.38 -6.06 -9.79
C VAL A 24 4.79 -6.01 -9.21
N TYR A 25 4.94 -5.61 -7.95
CA TYR A 25 6.24 -5.37 -7.34
C TYR A 25 6.75 -6.57 -6.55
N LEU A 26 5.96 -7.10 -5.61
CA LEU A 26 6.37 -8.22 -4.77
C LEU A 26 6.25 -9.58 -5.45
N ARG A 27 5.37 -9.68 -6.47
CA ARG A 27 5.01 -10.93 -7.16
C ARG A 27 4.57 -12.05 -6.20
N SER A 28 3.99 -11.69 -5.06
CA SER A 28 3.44 -12.63 -4.06
C SER A 28 2.04 -13.12 -4.44
N ARG A 29 1.41 -12.48 -5.43
CA ARG A 29 0.09 -12.86 -5.96
C ARG A 29 0.12 -12.92 -7.49
N PRO A 30 -0.61 -13.85 -8.12
CA PRO A 30 -0.70 -13.93 -9.58
C PRO A 30 -1.58 -12.82 -10.18
N SER A 31 -2.55 -12.31 -9.41
CA SER A 31 -3.49 -11.30 -9.87
C SER A 31 -4.13 -10.51 -8.72
N THR A 32 -4.68 -9.36 -9.10
CA THR A 32 -5.56 -8.51 -8.30
C THR A 32 -6.72 -8.01 -9.16
N HIS A 33 -7.82 -7.62 -8.53
CA HIS A 33 -9.03 -7.18 -9.24
C HIS A 33 -9.01 -5.67 -9.52
N ASP A 34 -8.26 -4.92 -8.72
CA ASP A 34 -8.28 -3.47 -8.68
C ASP A 34 -6.91 -2.89 -8.25
N VAL A 35 -6.81 -1.58 -8.38
CA VAL A 35 -5.70 -0.76 -7.94
C VAL A 35 -6.27 0.29 -7.00
N ASP A 36 -6.17 0.01 -5.70
CA ASP A 36 -6.47 0.97 -4.66
C ASP A 36 -5.39 2.05 -4.64
N PHE A 37 -5.79 3.31 -4.61
CA PHE A 37 -4.85 4.42 -4.53
C PHE A 37 -5.30 5.55 -3.61
N PHE A 38 -4.36 6.39 -3.22
CA PHE A 38 -4.62 7.70 -2.65
C PHE A 38 -3.59 8.72 -3.13
N LEU A 39 -3.92 9.99 -2.96
CA LEU A 39 -3.13 11.15 -3.28
C LEU A 39 -2.73 11.85 -1.97
N GLY A 40 -1.53 12.43 -1.92
CA GLY A 40 -1.12 13.25 -0.78
C GLY A 40 -1.91 14.55 -0.63
N ASN A 41 -2.56 15.00 -1.72
CA ASN A 41 -3.48 16.12 -1.71
C ASN A 41 -4.72 15.81 -2.56
N ALA A 42 -5.81 15.48 -1.85
CA ALA A 42 -7.12 15.17 -2.43
C ALA A 42 -7.78 16.33 -3.19
N THR A 43 -7.39 17.59 -2.91
CA THR A 43 -7.96 18.79 -3.55
C THR A 43 -7.14 19.28 -4.74
N SER A 44 -6.05 18.58 -5.07
CA SER A 44 -5.21 18.96 -6.20
C SER A 44 -5.96 18.80 -7.53
N PRO A 45 -5.70 19.64 -8.55
CA PRO A 45 -6.25 19.46 -9.89
C PRO A 45 -5.94 18.07 -10.52
N GLN A 46 -4.89 17.40 -10.02
CA GLN A 46 -4.52 16.03 -10.40
C GLN A 46 -5.63 15.02 -10.07
N HIS A 47 -6.42 15.27 -9.02
CA HIS A 47 -7.51 14.39 -8.57
C HIS A 47 -8.58 14.22 -9.66
N ASN A 48 -9.03 15.30 -10.30
CA ASN A 48 -10.06 15.16 -11.34
C ASN A 48 -9.51 14.45 -12.60
N VAL A 49 -8.30 14.82 -13.04
CA VAL A 49 -7.71 14.31 -14.28
C VAL A 49 -7.35 12.83 -14.15
N ILE A 50 -7.01 12.33 -12.96
CA ILE A 50 -6.67 10.91 -12.80
C ILE A 50 -7.90 10.00 -12.97
N HIS A 51 -9.06 10.42 -12.46
CA HIS A 51 -10.31 9.69 -12.67
C HIS A 51 -10.75 9.71 -14.14
N GLU A 52 -10.53 10.81 -14.85
CA GLU A 52 -10.71 10.87 -16.32
C GLU A 52 -9.75 9.92 -17.05
N ALA A 53 -8.47 9.90 -16.66
CA ALA A 53 -7.48 9.02 -17.25
C ALA A 53 -7.81 7.54 -17.03
N ALA A 54 -8.32 7.18 -15.85
CA ALA A 54 -8.76 5.83 -15.50
C ALA A 54 -9.97 5.39 -16.34
N ARG A 55 -10.98 6.25 -16.46
CA ARG A 55 -12.15 6.02 -17.32
C ARG A 55 -11.76 5.90 -18.79
N TYR A 56 -10.87 6.77 -19.26
CA TYR A 56 -10.35 6.69 -20.63
C TYR A 56 -9.64 5.35 -20.89
N ALA A 57 -8.79 4.90 -19.97
CA ALA A 57 -8.10 3.62 -20.10
C ALA A 57 -9.07 2.43 -20.15
N ASN A 58 -10.09 2.40 -19.28
CA ASN A 58 -11.09 1.35 -19.31
C ASN A 58 -11.92 1.37 -20.61
N LYS A 59 -12.18 2.56 -21.19
CA LYS A 59 -12.80 2.67 -22.52
C LYS A 59 -11.94 2.03 -23.62
N GLN A 60 -10.61 2.18 -23.56
CA GLN A 60 -9.69 1.56 -24.52
C GLN A 60 -9.72 0.02 -24.44
N THR A 61 -10.02 -0.54 -23.27
CA THR A 61 -10.19 -1.98 -23.07
C THR A 61 -11.65 -2.44 -23.20
N ARG A 62 -12.52 -1.62 -23.82
CA ARG A 62 -13.95 -1.90 -23.99
C ARG A 62 -14.67 -2.26 -22.67
N GLY A 63 -14.27 -1.66 -21.56
CA GLY A 63 -14.86 -1.87 -20.25
C GLY A 63 -14.30 -3.06 -19.46
N ALA A 64 -13.35 -3.82 -20.01
CA ALA A 64 -12.86 -5.06 -19.41
C ALA A 64 -12.20 -4.91 -18.02
N LEU A 65 -11.77 -3.70 -17.64
CA LEU A 65 -11.17 -3.47 -16.31
C LEU A 65 -12.25 -3.37 -15.22
N GLY A 66 -13.48 -3.01 -15.58
CA GLY A 66 -14.55 -2.70 -14.61
C GLY A 66 -14.52 -1.24 -14.16
N ALA A 67 -15.62 -0.75 -13.56
CA ALA A 67 -15.76 0.66 -13.18
C ALA A 67 -14.80 1.08 -12.05
N GLU A 68 -14.58 0.19 -11.08
CA GLU A 68 -13.82 0.44 -9.85
C GLU A 68 -12.38 -0.10 -9.89
N TRP A 69 -11.87 -0.40 -11.09
CA TRP A 69 -10.54 -1.00 -11.27
C TRP A 69 -9.40 -0.12 -10.77
N PHE A 70 -9.60 1.20 -10.72
CA PHE A 70 -8.65 2.19 -10.21
C PHE A 70 -9.42 3.14 -9.30
N ASN A 71 -9.48 2.80 -8.01
CA ASN A 71 -10.38 3.43 -7.06
C ASN A 71 -9.61 4.09 -5.90
N ASN A 72 -10.15 5.20 -5.38
CA ASN A 72 -9.57 5.94 -4.26
C ASN A 72 -10.38 5.77 -2.96
N SER A 73 -11.13 4.67 -2.84
CA SER A 73 -12.01 4.43 -1.68
C SER A 73 -11.23 4.41 -0.37
N THR A 74 -9.99 3.90 -0.39
CA THR A 74 -9.09 3.92 0.77
C THR A 74 -8.83 5.36 1.29
N GLN A 75 -8.83 6.36 0.42
CA GLN A 75 -8.62 7.76 0.78
C GLN A 75 -9.76 8.34 1.62
N LEU A 76 -11.00 7.86 1.42
CA LEU A 76 -12.19 8.36 2.12
C LEU A 76 -12.17 8.06 3.63
N PHE A 77 -11.43 7.03 4.04
CA PHE A 77 -11.31 6.60 5.43
C PHE A 77 -10.08 7.17 6.14
N MET A 78 -9.30 8.04 5.48
CA MET A 78 -8.09 8.62 6.05
C MET A 78 -8.29 10.13 6.29
N PRO A 79 -7.95 10.65 7.48
CA PRO A 79 -7.86 12.09 7.68
C PRO A 79 -6.86 12.74 6.69
N PRO A 80 -7.10 13.98 6.22
CA PRO A 80 -6.23 14.63 5.22
C PRO A 80 -4.75 14.69 5.61
N HIS A 81 -4.44 14.96 6.89
CA HIS A 81 -3.05 14.98 7.36
C HIS A 81 -2.38 13.59 7.25
N VAL A 82 -3.10 12.51 7.57
CA VAL A 82 -2.61 11.13 7.40
C VAL A 82 -2.33 10.82 5.92
N GLN A 83 -3.19 11.26 5.00
CA GLN A 83 -2.97 11.07 3.57
C GLN A 83 -1.68 11.74 3.10
N GLN A 84 -1.44 12.99 3.54
CA GLN A 84 -0.25 13.75 3.19
C GLN A 84 1.02 13.12 3.77
N ASP A 85 1.00 12.74 5.05
CA ASP A 85 2.13 12.09 5.72
C ASP A 85 2.48 10.76 5.08
N LEU A 86 1.48 9.92 4.78
CA LEU A 86 1.69 8.65 4.09
C LEU A 86 2.21 8.83 2.67
N ALA A 87 1.75 9.86 1.96
CA ALA A 87 2.27 10.16 0.63
C ALA A 87 3.73 10.60 0.66
N ASN A 88 4.08 11.50 1.60
CA ASN A 88 5.46 11.93 1.80
C ASN A 88 6.36 10.74 2.18
N ALA A 89 5.90 9.88 3.10
CA ALA A 89 6.62 8.67 3.49
C ALA A 89 6.77 7.68 2.32
N ALA A 90 5.74 7.51 1.47
CA ALA A 90 5.83 6.68 0.27
C ALA A 90 6.88 7.22 -0.73
N PHE A 91 6.92 8.55 -0.91
CA PHE A 91 7.89 9.18 -1.79
C PHE A 91 9.32 9.04 -1.26
N GLN A 92 9.51 9.14 0.06
CA GLN A 92 10.80 8.90 0.71
C GLN A 92 11.22 7.43 0.62
N GLN A 93 10.28 6.49 0.84
CA GLN A 93 10.52 5.04 0.70
C GLN A 93 10.89 4.67 -0.74
N ASN A 94 10.42 5.44 -1.72
CA ASN A 94 10.75 5.35 -3.15
C ASN A 94 10.58 3.94 -3.73
N VAL A 95 9.51 3.25 -3.32
CA VAL A 95 9.09 1.99 -3.94
C VAL A 95 8.22 2.33 -5.13
N VAL A 96 8.80 2.34 -6.33
CA VAL A 96 8.07 2.68 -7.56
C VAL A 96 7.48 1.41 -8.18
N ILE A 97 6.15 1.35 -8.23
CA ILE A 97 5.40 0.22 -8.81
C ILE A 97 5.24 0.38 -10.32
N TYR A 98 5.02 1.62 -10.77
CA TYR A 98 4.89 1.97 -12.17
C TYR A 98 5.39 3.38 -12.42
N ASN A 99 6.11 3.57 -13.52
CA ASN A 99 6.58 4.89 -13.94
C ASN A 99 6.49 5.02 -15.45
N LYS A 100 5.65 5.93 -15.92
CA LYS A 100 5.61 6.36 -17.31
C LYS A 100 5.29 7.85 -17.39
N VAL A 101 6.33 8.64 -17.67
CA VAL A 101 6.27 10.09 -17.84
C VAL A 101 6.74 10.43 -19.25
N GLY A 102 5.92 11.19 -19.97
CA GLY A 102 6.20 11.73 -21.29
C GLY A 102 6.78 13.14 -21.24
N ARG A 103 6.54 13.93 -22.28
CA ARG A 103 7.09 15.30 -22.38
C ARG A 103 6.29 16.32 -21.56
N GLY A 104 4.98 16.12 -21.45
CA GLY A 104 4.06 17.05 -20.78
C GLY A 104 3.54 16.55 -19.44
N GLY A 105 3.54 15.24 -19.20
CA GLY A 105 2.98 14.66 -17.98
C GLY A 105 3.10 13.15 -17.91
N GLY A 106 2.33 12.51 -17.04
CA GLY A 106 2.32 11.05 -16.93
C GLY A 106 1.84 10.54 -15.59
N LEU A 107 2.14 9.26 -15.33
CA LEU A 107 1.75 8.57 -14.11
C LEU A 107 2.97 7.97 -13.41
N VAL A 108 3.11 8.31 -12.14
CA VAL A 108 4.03 7.63 -11.22
C VAL A 108 3.22 7.03 -10.08
N VAL A 109 3.39 5.72 -9.87
CA VAL A 109 2.70 4.97 -8.82
C VAL A 109 3.73 4.49 -7.81
N TYR A 110 3.60 4.98 -6.58
CA TYR A 110 4.43 4.58 -5.44
C TYR A 110 3.71 3.51 -4.61
N GLY A 111 4.44 2.58 -4.02
CA GLY A 111 3.92 1.69 -3.00
C GLY A 111 3.80 2.43 -1.66
N ALA A 112 2.71 2.18 -0.93
CA ALA A 112 2.52 2.73 0.41
C ALA A 112 3.67 2.34 1.36
N PRO A 113 3.91 3.11 2.44
CA PRO A 113 4.90 2.74 3.45
C PRO A 113 4.66 1.32 3.96
N TRP A 114 5.71 0.51 4.10
CA TRP A 114 5.58 -0.89 4.53
C TRP A 114 4.92 -1.01 5.91
N SER A 115 5.20 -0.07 6.82
CA SER A 115 4.55 0.02 8.12
C SER A 115 3.03 0.16 7.97
N TYR A 116 2.56 1.09 7.13
CA TYR A 116 1.13 1.30 6.89
C TYR A 116 0.47 0.07 6.23
N ALA A 117 1.13 -0.52 5.24
CA ALA A 117 0.64 -1.74 4.58
C ALA A 117 0.52 -2.92 5.57
N LEU A 118 1.51 -3.09 6.45
CA LEU A 118 1.51 -4.09 7.52
C LEU A 118 0.38 -3.85 8.52
N CYS A 119 0.20 -2.62 9.01
CA CYS A 119 -0.92 -2.27 9.89
C CYS A 119 -2.28 -2.55 9.26
N GLY A 120 -2.41 -2.33 7.95
CA GLY A 120 -3.62 -2.70 7.19
C GLY A 120 -3.91 -4.20 7.23
N LYS A 121 -2.88 -5.05 7.20
CA LYS A 121 -3.05 -6.50 7.32
C LYS A 121 -3.35 -6.95 8.74
N PHE A 122 -2.68 -6.38 9.74
CA PHE A 122 -3.01 -6.62 11.14
C PHE A 122 -4.48 -6.29 11.44
N ASN A 123 -4.97 -5.13 11.00
CA ASN A 123 -6.36 -4.74 11.18
C ASN A 123 -7.33 -5.79 10.60
N ARG A 124 -7.05 -6.28 9.39
CA ARG A 124 -7.91 -7.27 8.73
C ARG A 124 -7.82 -8.67 9.34
N LEU A 125 -6.68 -9.01 9.96
CA LEU A 125 -6.52 -10.24 10.73
C LEU A 125 -7.26 -10.18 12.08
N CYS A 126 -7.59 -8.99 12.59
CA CYS A 126 -8.47 -8.81 13.75
C CYS A 126 -9.97 -8.92 13.40
N GLU A 127 -10.35 -8.84 12.12
CA GLU A 127 -11.74 -8.97 11.68
C GLU A 127 -12.21 -10.43 11.76
N SER A 128 -13.54 -10.65 11.81
CA SER A 128 -14.13 -12.01 11.87
C SER A 128 -13.95 -12.83 10.58
N SER A 129 -13.63 -12.17 9.46
CA SER A 129 -13.49 -12.79 8.15
C SER A 129 -12.23 -12.29 7.42
N PRO A 130 -11.02 -12.64 7.93
CA PRO A 130 -9.78 -12.30 7.24
C PRO A 130 -9.72 -13.01 5.88
N ARG A 131 -9.05 -12.41 4.89
CA ARG A 131 -8.86 -13.06 3.60
C ARG A 131 -7.72 -14.09 3.69
N PRO A 132 -7.76 -15.17 2.89
CA PRO A 132 -6.78 -16.26 2.98
C PRO A 132 -5.31 -15.83 2.81
N TYR A 133 -5.07 -14.72 2.11
CA TYR A 133 -3.73 -14.20 1.82
C TYR A 133 -3.25 -13.13 2.81
N ASP A 134 -4.05 -12.70 3.79
CA ASP A 134 -3.68 -11.57 4.65
C ASP A 134 -2.48 -11.85 5.54
N LEU A 135 -2.38 -13.06 6.09
CA LEU A 135 -1.23 -13.48 6.88
C LEU A 135 0.05 -13.52 6.04
N ALA A 136 -0.02 -14.09 4.84
CA ALA A 136 1.12 -14.15 3.93
C ALA A 136 1.57 -12.75 3.48
N ASP A 137 0.64 -11.86 3.13
CA ASP A 137 0.95 -10.48 2.77
C ASP A 137 1.59 -9.72 3.95
N ALA A 138 1.10 -9.91 5.18
CA ALA A 138 1.69 -9.31 6.39
C ALA A 138 3.16 -9.72 6.57
N VAL A 139 3.47 -11.02 6.40
CA VAL A 139 4.83 -11.55 6.47
C VAL A 139 5.74 -10.90 5.41
N VAL A 140 5.27 -10.77 4.17
CA VAL A 140 6.06 -10.15 3.09
C VAL A 140 6.30 -8.66 3.35
N TYR A 141 5.29 -7.93 3.83
CA TYR A 141 5.46 -6.50 4.16
C TYR A 141 6.42 -6.28 5.32
N LEU A 142 6.35 -7.13 6.36
CA LEU A 142 7.30 -7.10 7.46
C LEU A 142 8.73 -7.40 6.97
N HIS A 143 8.88 -8.37 6.06
CA HIS A 143 10.18 -8.69 5.47
C HIS A 143 10.75 -7.50 4.68
N GLU A 144 9.95 -6.86 3.83
CA GLU A 144 10.40 -5.70 3.06
C GLU A 144 10.72 -4.49 3.96
N HIS A 145 9.97 -4.28 5.03
CA HIS A 145 10.28 -3.24 6.02
C HIS A 145 11.69 -3.46 6.61
N LEU A 146 11.93 -4.65 7.16
CA LEU A 146 13.20 -5.02 7.81
C LEU A 146 14.38 -4.94 6.82
N ARG A 147 14.21 -5.52 5.64
CA ARG A 147 15.23 -5.54 4.58
C ARG A 147 15.63 -4.11 4.15
N ARG A 148 14.65 -3.21 4.01
CA ARG A 148 14.89 -1.81 3.63
C ARG A 148 15.53 -0.99 4.75
N ALA A 149 15.17 -1.29 6.00
CA ALA A 149 15.76 -0.65 7.18
C ALA A 149 17.16 -1.18 7.52
N GLY A 150 17.61 -2.28 6.91
CA GLY A 150 18.85 -2.96 7.29
C GLY A 150 18.76 -3.57 8.70
N GLN A 151 17.54 -3.91 9.14
CA GLN A 151 17.25 -4.43 10.47
C GLN A 151 16.87 -5.91 10.38
N GLN A 152 17.15 -6.67 11.44
CA GLN A 152 16.70 -8.06 11.58
C GLN A 152 15.39 -8.16 12.36
N THR A 153 15.13 -7.19 13.24
CA THR A 153 13.96 -7.18 14.09
C THR A 153 13.31 -5.81 14.17
N VAL A 154 12.02 -5.80 14.49
CA VAL A 154 11.24 -4.62 14.85
C VAL A 154 10.60 -4.85 16.21
N SER A 155 10.55 -3.83 17.06
CA SER A 155 9.92 -4.00 18.37
C SER A 155 8.40 -4.04 18.26
N VAL A 156 7.77 -4.85 19.13
CA VAL A 156 6.30 -4.89 19.26
C VAL A 156 5.71 -3.50 19.56
N HIS A 157 6.41 -2.69 20.37
CA HIS A 157 5.99 -1.33 20.69
C HIS A 157 5.93 -0.42 19.45
N LEU A 158 6.91 -0.55 18.55
CA LEU A 158 6.93 0.24 17.32
C LEU A 158 5.79 -0.17 16.38
N ILE A 159 5.50 -1.47 16.25
CA ILE A 159 4.34 -1.97 15.51
C ILE A 159 3.04 -1.38 16.06
N CYS A 160 2.84 -1.46 17.38
CA CYS A 160 1.64 -0.92 18.04
C CYS A 160 1.51 0.59 17.82
N ARG A 161 2.62 1.33 17.89
CA ARG A 161 2.65 2.77 17.63
C ARG A 161 2.23 3.12 16.20
N TRP A 162 2.71 2.37 15.20
CA TRP A 162 2.25 2.55 13.82
C TRP A 162 0.76 2.29 13.68
N CYS A 163 0.26 1.17 14.22
CA CYS A 163 -1.16 0.83 14.16
C CYS A 163 -2.01 1.94 14.81
N GLN A 164 -1.59 2.44 15.98
CA GLN A 164 -2.26 3.55 16.66
C GLN A 164 -2.26 4.83 15.79
N GLN A 165 -1.11 5.21 15.23
CA GLN A 165 -0.97 6.38 14.34
C GLN A 165 -1.90 6.29 13.12
N TYR A 166 -2.12 5.10 12.59
CA TYR A 166 -2.96 4.87 11.40
C TYR A 166 -4.41 4.48 11.73
N HIS A 167 -4.82 4.57 13.00
CA HIS A 167 -6.14 4.16 13.48
C HIS A 167 -6.51 2.72 13.06
N LYS A 168 -5.55 1.80 13.17
CA LYS A 168 -5.69 0.38 12.86
C LYS A 168 -5.71 -0.45 14.15
N GLN A 169 -6.58 -1.44 14.18
CA GLN A 169 -6.61 -2.43 15.24
C GLN A 169 -5.43 -3.40 15.10
N VAL A 170 -4.88 -3.81 16.23
CA VAL A 170 -3.87 -4.87 16.32
C VAL A 170 -3.92 -5.47 17.71
N THR A 171 -3.72 -6.78 17.81
CA THR A 171 -3.60 -7.48 19.09
C THR A 171 -2.30 -8.27 19.15
N ASN A 172 -1.85 -8.63 20.35
CA ASN A 172 -0.65 -9.43 20.53
C ASN A 172 -0.79 -10.80 19.85
N GLU A 173 -1.98 -11.39 19.85
CA GLU A 173 -2.25 -12.68 19.21
C GLU A 173 -2.04 -12.60 17.70
N VAL A 174 -2.51 -11.53 17.06
CA VAL A 174 -2.31 -11.30 15.62
C VAL A 174 -0.83 -11.03 15.29
N ILE A 175 -0.14 -10.26 16.13
CA ILE A 175 1.30 -10.02 15.99
C ILE A 175 2.08 -11.34 16.11
N GLN A 176 1.72 -12.20 17.07
CA GLN A 176 2.32 -13.51 17.25
C GLN A 176 2.07 -14.44 16.07
N GLN A 177 0.86 -14.44 15.48
CA GLN A 177 0.58 -15.21 14.28
C GLN A 177 1.50 -14.82 13.11
N VAL A 178 1.72 -13.52 12.90
CA VAL A 178 2.65 -13.03 11.87
C VAL A 178 4.09 -13.40 12.19
N ASP A 179 4.52 -13.27 13.45
CA ASP A 179 5.87 -13.67 13.91
C ASP A 179 6.14 -15.17 13.67
N GLU A 180 5.18 -16.03 13.99
CA GLU A 180 5.26 -17.47 13.73
C GLU A 180 5.23 -17.82 12.24
N ALA A 181 4.42 -17.13 11.45
CA ALA A 181 4.38 -17.31 10.00
C ALA A 181 5.70 -16.86 9.35
N TYR A 182 6.27 -15.75 9.82
CA TYR A 182 7.57 -15.27 9.36
C TYR A 182 8.70 -16.24 9.73
N TYR A 183 8.72 -16.76 10.96
CA TYR A 183 9.71 -17.76 11.37
C TYR A 183 9.67 -19.00 10.48
N ARG A 184 8.48 -19.47 10.13
CA ARG A 184 8.31 -20.59 9.18
C ARG A 184 8.84 -20.28 7.78
N ALA A 185 8.71 -19.04 7.32
CA ALA A 185 9.14 -18.62 5.99
C ALA A 185 10.63 -18.30 5.89
N TYR A 186 11.25 -17.75 6.95
CA TYR A 186 12.59 -17.17 6.90
C TYR A 186 13.56 -17.68 7.97
N GLY A 187 13.13 -18.60 8.85
CA GLY A 187 13.99 -19.28 9.82
C GLY A 187 14.45 -18.45 11.03
N HIS A 188 13.96 -17.22 11.20
CA HIS A 188 14.28 -16.36 12.33
C HIS A 188 13.07 -15.53 12.77
N ARG A 189 13.10 -15.01 14.01
CA ARG A 189 12.01 -14.23 14.60
C ARG A 189 12.17 -12.74 14.28
N PRO A 190 11.24 -12.11 13.55
CA PRO A 190 11.34 -10.71 13.17
C PRO A 190 10.86 -9.74 14.26
N ILE A 191 10.18 -10.20 15.31
CA ILE A 191 9.58 -9.33 16.32
C ILE A 191 10.36 -9.42 17.63
N ASP A 192 10.83 -8.27 18.12
CA ASP A 192 11.37 -8.14 19.46
C ASP A 192 10.26 -7.83 20.47
N TRP A 193 9.99 -8.82 21.33
CA TRP A 193 8.98 -8.76 22.38
C TRP A 193 9.50 -8.17 23.71
N ARG A 194 10.81 -7.93 23.84
CA ARG A 194 11.44 -7.55 25.13
C ARG A 194 11.17 -6.09 25.54
N SER A 195 10.58 -5.28 24.67
CA SER A 195 10.27 -3.87 24.93
C SER A 195 9.00 -3.63 25.77
N GLN A 196 8.59 -4.58 26.63
CA GLN A 196 7.37 -4.49 27.46
C GLN A 196 7.59 -3.95 28.90
N THR A 197 8.81 -3.53 29.25
CA THR A 197 9.11 -2.92 30.57
C THR A 197 8.84 -1.44 30.62
#